data_AF-A0A2T4UQ21-F1
#
_entry.id   AF-A0A2T4UQ21-F1
#
_cell.length_a   1.000
_cell.length_b   1.000
_cell.length_c   1.000
_cell.angle_alpha   90.00
_cell.angle_beta   90.00
_cell.angle_gamma   90.00
#
_symmetry.space_group_name_H-M   'P 1'
#
loop_
_entity.id
_entity.type
_entity.pdbx_description
1 polymer ?
#
loop_
_entity_poly.entity_id
_entity_poly.type
_entity_poly.pdbx_seq_one_letter_code
_entity_poly.pdbx_strand_id
1 'polypeptide(L)'
;MRARVPYLLAAVAALALGLALRFLLVGLPADLAGGVLYVVLVALLVAACLPRLAGVPAAGIALAWSIAMEQLQAIGVAARLVEQWPPLRLVLGTTFAWLDLVAYVLGAVLAAAVFTALGPRRRPDVDPTLV
;
A
#
# COMPACT_ATOMS: atom_id res chain seq x y z
N MET A 1 12.60 11.73 -13.73
CA MET A 1 12.11 12.19 -12.41
C MET A 1 10.61 12.49 -12.38
N ARG A 2 10.03 13.22 -13.36
CA ARG A 2 8.60 13.60 -13.37
C ARG A 2 7.59 12.44 -13.21
N ALA A 3 7.88 11.26 -13.79
CA ALA A 3 7.00 10.10 -13.68
C ALA A 3 6.88 9.51 -12.26
N ARG A 4 7.78 9.84 -11.33
CA ARG A 4 7.78 9.29 -9.96
C ARG A 4 7.08 10.20 -8.95
N VAL A 5 7.06 11.50 -9.21
CA VAL A 5 6.48 12.53 -8.34
C VAL A 5 5.03 12.23 -7.92
N PRO A 6 4.09 11.86 -8.81
CA PRO A 6 2.71 11.60 -8.39
C PRO A 6 2.62 10.42 -7.41
N TYR A 7 3.40 9.35 -7.61
CA TYR A 7 3.42 8.20 -6.70
C TYR A 7 4.00 8.56 -5.34
N LEU A 8 5.07 9.38 -5.30
CA LEU A 8 5.66 9.84 -4.04
C LEU A 8 4.70 10.74 -3.27
N LEU A 9 4.02 11.68 -3.94
CA LEU A 9 3.02 12.53 -3.30
C LEU A 9 1.85 11.71 -2.75
N ALA A 10 1.36 10.75 -3.53
CA ALA A 10 0.32 9.83 -3.07
C ALA A 10 0.79 8.97 -1.89
N ALA A 11 2.05 8.52 -1.88
CA ALA A 11 2.63 7.76 -0.78
C ALA A 11 2.69 8.58 0.50
N VAL A 12 3.14 9.84 0.41
CA VAL A 12 3.14 10.78 1.54
C VAL A 12 1.71 11.02 2.05
N ALA A 13 0.74 11.21 1.15
CA ALA A 13 -0.66 11.38 1.53
C ALA A 13 -1.24 10.13 2.23
N ALA A 14 -0.96 8.93 1.70
CA ALA A 14 -1.38 7.67 2.31
C ALA A 14 -0.76 7.47 3.69
N LEU A 15 0.53 7.78 3.85
CA LEU A 15 1.23 7.72 5.14
C LEU A 15 0.62 8.70 6.14
N ALA A 16 0.40 9.94 5.74
CA ALA A 16 -0.20 10.97 6.59
C ALA A 16 -1.63 10.58 7.02
N LEU A 17 -2.44 10.08 6.09
CA LEU A 17 -3.79 9.60 6.37
C LEU A 17 -3.76 8.40 7.32
N GLY A 18 -2.90 7.41 7.09
CA GLY A 18 -2.77 6.25 7.96
C GLY A 18 -2.34 6.63 9.37
N LEU A 19 -1.41 7.57 9.49
CA LEU A 19 -1.00 8.11 10.78
C LEU A 19 -2.13 8.87 11.48
N ALA A 20 -2.90 9.69 10.76
CA ALA A 20 -4.05 10.38 11.32
C ALA A 20 -5.13 9.39 11.80
N LEU A 21 -5.50 8.40 10.98
CA LEU A 21 -6.49 7.38 11.35
C LEU A 21 -6.05 6.56 12.55
N ARG A 22 -4.75 6.29 12.70
CA ARG A 22 -4.20 5.62 13.88
C ARG A 22 -4.47 6.37 15.19
N PHE A 23 -4.59 7.69 15.15
CA PHE A 23 -4.94 8.51 16.33
C PHE A 23 -6.44 8.78 16.48
N LEU A 24 -7.23 8.54 15.43
CA LEU A 24 -8.67 8.85 15.40
C LEU A 24 -9.56 7.61 15.60
N LEU A 25 -9.06 6.43 15.22
CA LEU A 25 -9.79 5.16 15.29
C LEU A 25 -9.21 4.26 16.37
N VAL A 26 -10.02 3.31 16.84
CA VAL A 26 -9.62 2.28 17.81
C VAL A 26 -10.17 0.91 17.41
N GLY A 27 -9.48 -0.15 17.82
CA GLY A 27 -9.87 -1.53 17.56
C GLY A 27 -9.95 -1.84 16.06
N LEU A 28 -10.92 -2.68 15.69
CA LEU A 28 -11.02 -3.26 14.36
C LEU A 28 -11.00 -2.24 13.18
N PRO A 29 -11.72 -1.11 13.22
CA PRO A 29 -11.63 -0.11 12.16
C PRO A 29 -10.23 0.49 11.99
N ALA A 30 -9.49 0.67 13.08
CA ALA A 30 -8.11 1.16 13.03
C ALA A 30 -7.19 0.14 12.37
N ASP A 31 -7.33 -1.14 12.72
CA ASP A 31 -6.53 -2.23 12.19
C ASP A 31 -6.78 -2.41 10.68
N LEU A 32 -8.04 -2.47 10.26
CA LEU A 32 -8.42 -2.56 8.85
C LEU A 32 -7.94 -1.36 8.04
N ALA A 33 -8.17 -0.14 8.53
CA ALA A 33 -7.74 1.08 7.83
C ALA A 33 -6.21 1.14 7.71
N GLY A 34 -5.50 0.77 8.78
CA GLY A 34 -4.04 0.67 8.80
C GLY A 34 -3.52 -0.33 7.78
N GLY A 35 -4.06 -1.55 7.77
CA GLY A 35 -3.67 -2.61 6.83
C GLY A 35 -3.93 -2.24 5.37
N VAL A 36 -5.11 -1.68 5.07
CA VAL A 36 -5.45 -1.20 3.72
C VAL A 36 -4.46 -0.12 3.26
N LEU A 37 -4.23 0.91 4.09
CA LEU A 37 -3.35 2.02 3.74
C LEU A 37 -1.88 1.61 3.67
N TYR A 38 -1.46 0.62 4.46
CA TYR A 38 -0.13 0.04 4.38
C TYR A 38 0.13 -0.61 3.01
N VAL A 39 -0.79 -1.44 2.49
CA VAL A 39 -0.63 -2.05 1.15
C VAL A 39 -0.60 -0.98 0.06
N VAL A 40 -1.47 0.03 0.15
CA VAL A 40 -1.45 1.16 -0.80
C VAL A 40 -0.11 1.89 -0.77
N LEU A 41 0.40 2.18 0.44
CA LEU A 41 1.71 2.82 0.62
C LEU A 41 2.83 1.99 -0.01
N VAL A 42 2.91 0.69 0.29
CA VAL A 42 3.94 -0.20 -0.26
C VAL A 42 3.85 -0.26 -1.79
N ALA A 43 2.65 -0.37 -2.36
CA ALA A 43 2.46 -0.38 -3.80
C ALA A 43 2.97 0.91 -4.46
N LEU A 44 2.66 2.07 -3.88
CA LEU A 44 3.10 3.38 -4.37
C LEU A 44 4.62 3.53 -4.29
N LEU A 45 5.25 3.03 -3.21
CA LEU A 45 6.70 3.00 -3.07
C LEU A 45 7.35 2.07 -4.11
N VAL A 46 6.77 0.90 -4.37
CA VAL A 46 7.22 0.01 -5.46
C VAL A 46 7.16 0.73 -6.81
N ALA A 47 6.06 1.42 -7.13
CA ALA A 47 5.93 2.19 -8.36
C ALA A 47 6.90 3.39 -8.43
N ALA A 48 7.20 4.04 -7.30
CA ALA A 48 8.18 5.12 -7.24
C ALA A 48 9.62 4.63 -7.47
N CYS A 49 9.97 3.47 -6.91
CA CYS A 49 11.28 2.84 -7.06
C CYS A 49 11.45 2.19 -8.45
N LEU A 50 10.40 1.49 -8.91
CA LEU A 50 10.35 0.70 -10.14
C LEU A 50 9.16 1.14 -11.02
N PRO A 51 9.25 2.30 -11.71
CA PRO A 51 8.13 2.85 -12.48
C PRO A 51 7.59 1.94 -13.59
N ARG A 52 8.41 1.00 -14.06
CA ARG A 52 8.03 0.00 -15.08
C ARG A 52 6.99 -1.00 -14.56
N LEU A 53 6.87 -1.15 -13.24
CA LEU A 53 5.93 -2.07 -12.59
C LEU A 53 4.69 -1.37 -12.00
N ALA A 54 4.50 -0.08 -12.28
CA ALA A 54 3.35 0.66 -11.78
C ALA A 54 2.02 0.01 -12.22
N GLY A 55 0.98 0.12 -11.38
CA GLY A 55 -0.32 -0.51 -11.63
C GLY A 55 -0.49 -1.84 -10.89
N VAL A 56 -1.16 -2.79 -11.56
CA VAL A 56 -1.49 -4.12 -10.99
C VAL A 56 -0.26 -4.88 -10.49
N PRO A 57 0.89 -4.90 -11.20
CA PRO A 57 2.07 -5.61 -10.69
C PRO A 57 2.58 -5.05 -9.35
N ALA A 58 2.63 -3.72 -9.20
CA ALA A 58 3.01 -3.08 -7.94
C ALA A 58 2.04 -3.41 -6.80
N ALA A 59 0.73 -3.43 -7.07
CA ALA A 59 -0.28 -3.84 -6.10
C ALA A 59 -0.11 -5.31 -5.68
N GLY A 60 0.17 -6.21 -6.63
CA GLY A 60 0.46 -7.62 -6.36
C GLY A 60 1.73 -7.82 -5.53
N ILE A 61 2.80 -7.09 -5.82
CA ILE A 61 4.03 -7.10 -5.02
C ILE A 61 3.75 -6.63 -3.60
N ALA A 62 2.98 -5.55 -3.43
CA ALA A 62 2.62 -5.04 -2.11
C ALA A 62 1.78 -6.03 -1.30
N LEU A 63 0.83 -6.72 -1.95
CA LEU A 63 0.06 -7.78 -1.32
C LEU A 63 0.96 -8.95 -0.89
N ALA A 64 1.81 -9.44 -1.78
CA ALA A 64 2.73 -10.54 -1.48
C ALA A 64 3.71 -10.17 -0.36
N TRP A 65 4.21 -8.94 -0.37
CA TRP A 65 5.04 -8.39 0.70
C TRP A 65 4.32 -8.41 2.04
N SER A 66 3.08 -7.91 2.08
CA SER A 66 2.29 -7.82 3.31
C SER A 66 1.97 -9.20 3.89
N ILE A 67 1.59 -10.15 3.02
CA ILE A 67 1.43 -11.56 3.42
C ILE A 67 2.74 -12.15 3.94
N ALA A 68 3.88 -11.86 3.30
CA ALA A 68 5.17 -12.35 3.79
C ALA A 68 5.50 -11.82 5.19
N MET A 69 5.22 -10.54 5.48
CA MET A 69 5.40 -9.96 6.81
C MET A 69 4.51 -10.67 7.85
N GLU A 70 3.25 -10.92 7.49
CA GLU A 70 2.29 -11.68 8.30
C GLU A 70 2.81 -13.09 8.63
N GLN A 71 3.37 -13.79 7.64
CA GLN A 71 3.96 -15.11 7.85
C GLN A 71 5.20 -15.05 8.77
N LEU A 72 6.03 -14.01 8.66
CA LEU A 72 7.18 -13.81 9.55
C LEU A 72 6.76 -13.59 11.00
N GLN A 73 5.61 -12.97 11.24
CA GLN A 73 5.02 -12.84 12.57
C GLN A 73 4.50 -14.19 13.08
N ALA A 74 3.78 -14.94 12.23
CA ALA A 74 3.22 -16.24 12.58
C ALA A 74 4.30 -17.23 13.05
N ILE A 75 5.51 -17.17 12.48
CA ILE A 75 6.65 -18.01 12.87
C ILE A 75 7.55 -17.38 13.94
N GLY A 76 7.21 -16.21 14.47
CA GLY A 76 7.94 -15.52 15.54
C GLY A 76 9.26 -14.85 15.13
N VAL A 77 9.61 -14.84 13.85
CA VAL A 77 10.83 -14.19 13.33
C VAL A 77 10.73 -12.67 13.48
N ALA A 78 9.57 -12.09 13.20
CA ALA A 78 9.37 -10.65 13.32
C ALA A 78 9.68 -10.14 14.74
N ALA A 79 9.22 -10.85 15.77
CA ALA A 79 9.47 -10.49 17.17
C ALA A 79 10.98 -10.44 17.50
N ARG A 80 11.74 -11.46 17.06
CA ARG A 80 13.19 -11.52 17.29
C ARG A 80 13.97 -10.40 16.60
N LEU A 81 13.54 -10.01 15.39
CA LEU A 81 14.15 -8.88 14.67
C LEU A 81 13.84 -7.55 15.36
N VAL A 82 12.60 -7.39 15.82
CA VAL A 82 12.14 -6.22 16.56
C VAL A 82 12.88 -6.04 17.89
N GLU A 83 13.23 -7.12 18.57
CA GLU A 83 14.05 -7.06 19.81
C GLU A 83 15.44 -6.48 19.54
N GLN A 84 16.03 -6.78 18.38
CA GLN A 84 17.32 -6.25 17.97
C GLN A 84 17.22 -4.79 17.50
N TRP A 85 16.12 -4.43 16.84
CA TRP A 85 15.87 -3.07 16.37
C TRP A 85 14.38 -2.67 16.49
N PRO A 86 13.99 -2.02 17.60
CA PRO A 86 12.61 -1.67 17.92
C PRO A 86 11.77 -0.98 16.83
N PRO A 87 12.35 -0.09 15.99
CA PRO A 87 11.62 0.57 14.90
C PRO A 87 11.08 -0.39 13.82
N LEU A 88 11.60 -1.61 13.70
CA LEU A 88 11.14 -2.58 12.71
C LEU A 88 9.65 -2.95 12.85
N ARG A 89 9.04 -2.71 14.02
CA ARG A 89 7.58 -2.90 14.24
C ARG A 89 6.72 -2.09 13.27
N LEU A 90 7.22 -0.97 12.76
CA LEU A 90 6.48 -0.15 11.79
C LEU A 90 6.41 -0.80 10.41
N VAL A 91 7.36 -1.68 10.08
CA VAL A 91 7.43 -2.36 8.79
C VAL A 91 6.93 -3.79 8.88
N LEU A 92 7.39 -4.54 9.89
CA LEU A 92 7.08 -5.94 10.11
C LEU A 92 5.74 -6.17 10.79
N GLY A 93 5.18 -5.15 11.45
CA GLY A 93 4.05 -5.28 12.37
C GLY A 93 4.43 -5.99 13.67
N THR A 94 3.43 -6.28 14.51
CA THR A 94 3.63 -6.83 15.87
C THR A 94 2.95 -8.16 16.11
N THR A 95 1.85 -8.42 15.43
CA THR A 95 0.93 -9.52 15.75
C THR A 95 0.29 -10.02 14.48
N PHE A 96 0.16 -11.33 14.38
CA PHE A 96 -0.56 -11.98 13.29
C PHE A 96 -2.08 -11.85 13.50
N ALA A 97 -2.83 -11.49 12.47
CA ALA A 97 -4.28 -11.51 12.45
C ALA A 97 -4.83 -11.94 11.09
N TRP A 98 -5.71 -12.96 11.08
CA TRP A 98 -6.37 -13.43 9.84
C TRP A 98 -7.11 -12.34 9.07
N LEU A 99 -7.64 -11.35 9.79
CA LEU A 99 -8.40 -10.28 9.20
C LEU A 99 -7.51 -9.25 8.48
N ASP A 100 -6.21 -9.21 8.78
CA ASP A 100 -5.25 -8.38 8.07
C ASP A 100 -5.10 -8.85 6.62
N LEU A 101 -5.25 -10.14 6.34
CA LEU A 101 -5.30 -10.65 4.96
C LEU A 101 -6.45 -10.03 4.16
N VAL A 102 -7.61 -9.82 4.79
CA VAL A 102 -8.76 -9.14 4.15
C VAL A 102 -8.42 -7.68 3.90
N ALA A 103 -7.83 -6.99 4.88
CA ALA A 103 -7.35 -5.62 4.72
C ALA A 103 -6.31 -5.50 3.59
N TYR A 104 -5.42 -6.48 3.45
CA TYR A 104 -4.39 -6.47 2.42
C TYR A 104 -4.97 -6.65 1.02
N VAL A 105 -5.94 -7.54 0.84
CA VAL A 105 -6.66 -7.71 -0.43
C VAL A 105 -7.40 -6.42 -0.79
N LEU A 106 -8.13 -5.82 0.16
CA LEU A 106 -8.82 -4.54 -0.04
C LEU A 106 -7.83 -3.42 -0.40
N GLY A 107 -6.68 -3.37 0.28
CA GLY A 107 -5.60 -2.44 -0.01
C GLY A 107 -5.00 -2.62 -1.40
N ALA A 108 -4.84 -3.86 -1.87
CA ALA A 108 -4.35 -4.13 -3.23
C ALA A 108 -5.36 -3.67 -4.30
N VAL A 109 -6.66 -3.90 -4.08
CA VAL A 109 -7.73 -3.40 -4.95
C VAL A 109 -7.74 -1.88 -4.97
N LEU A 110 -7.66 -1.24 -3.80
CA LEU A 110 -7.60 0.21 -3.69
C LEU A 110 -6.33 0.78 -4.37
N ALA A 111 -5.18 0.13 -4.20
CA ALA A 111 -3.94 0.53 -4.86
C ALA A 111 -4.07 0.48 -6.39
N ALA A 112 -4.69 -0.57 -6.94
CA ALA A 112 -4.98 -0.66 -8.36
C ALA A 112 -5.86 0.51 -8.85
N ALA A 113 -6.90 0.88 -8.08
CA ALA A 113 -7.74 2.04 -8.38
C ALA A 113 -7.00 3.39 -8.26
N VAL A 114 -6.08 3.53 -7.32
CA VAL A 114 -5.21 4.71 -7.22
C VAL A 114 -4.31 4.81 -8.44
N PHE A 115 -3.73 3.71 -8.91
CA PHE A 115 -2.91 3.72 -10.11
C PHE A 115 -3.68 4.10 -11.38
N THR A 116 -4.93 3.65 -11.54
CA THR A 116 -5.75 4.07 -12.68
C THR A 116 -6.07 5.57 -12.62
N ALA A 117 -6.29 6.11 -11.43
CA ALA A 117 -6.52 7.55 -11.23
C ALA A 117 -5.27 8.41 -11.47
N LEU A 118 -4.07 7.90 -11.13
CA LEU A 118 -2.78 8.59 -11.33
C LEU A 118 -2.24 8.43 -12.75
N GLY A 119 -2.71 7.44 -13.50
CA GLY A 119 -2.30 7.19 -14.88
C GLY A 119 -2.70 8.33 -15.84
N PRO A 120 -2.06 8.44 -17.01
CA PRO A 120 -2.47 9.40 -18.03
C PRO A 120 -3.93 9.17 -18.40
N ARG A 121 -4.80 10.17 -18.20
CA ARG A 121 -6.16 10.13 -18.72
C ARG A 121 -6.04 10.06 -20.25
N ARG A 122 -6.43 8.93 -20.86
CA ARG A 122 -6.66 8.90 -22.31
C ARG A 122 -7.68 9.99 -22.60
N ARG A 123 -7.27 11.02 -23.34
CA ARG A 123 -8.25 11.94 -23.92
C ARG A 123 -9.16 11.09 -24.79
N PRO A 124 -10.49 11.20 -24.68
CA PRO A 124 -11.36 10.56 -25.67
C PRO A 124 -10.92 11.08 -27.03
N ASP A 125 -10.58 10.16 -27.94
CA ASP A 125 -10.31 10.53 -29.33
C ASP A 125 -11.59 11.18 -29.85
N VAL A 126 -11.53 12.50 -30.06
CA VAL A 126 -12.59 13.21 -30.76
C VAL A 126 -12.51 12.74 -32.20
N ASP A 127 -13.47 11.93 -32.61
CA ASP A 127 -13.55 11.39 -33.96
C ASP A 127 -13.59 12.57 -34.95
N PRO A 128 -12.57 12.76 -35.82
CA PRO A 128 -12.50 13.91 -36.72
C PRO A 128 -13.59 13.91 -37.80
N THR A 129 -14.43 12.88 -37.85
CA THR A 129 -15.42 12.62 -38.89
C THR A 129 -16.78 13.31 -38.66
N LEU A 130 -16.92 14.12 -37.59
CA LEU A 130 -18.15 14.83 -37.23
C LEU A 130 -18.17 16.33 -37.59
N VAL A 131 -17.33 16.80 -38.53
CA VAL A 131 -17.31 18.19 -39.02
C VAL A 131 -17.49 18.26 -40.53
#